data_AF-A0A7V4IEI2-F1
#
_entry.id   AF-A0A7V4IEI2-F1
#
_cell.length_a   1.000
_cell.length_b   1.000
_cell.length_c   1.000
_cell.angle_alpha   90.00
_cell.angle_beta   90.00
_cell.angle_gamma   90.00
#
_symmetry.space_group_name_H-M   'P 1'
#
loop_
_entity.id
_entity.type
_entity.pdbx_description
1 polymer ?
#
loop_
_entity_poly.entity_id
_entity_poly.type
_entity_poly.pdbx_seq_one_letter_code
_entity_poly.pdbx_strand_id
1 'polypeptide(L)'
;MARPPGKTQPDDTLTGRVVSANARGRFAILNFPLTRMPAVDTRLFVYRNGQKIGEVRISGPQKDDNIVADVLAGEAGPGDEVRDR
;
A
#
# COMPACT_ATOMS: atom_id res chain seq x y z
N MET A 1 -17.92 34.43 -15.97
CA MET A 1 -18.44 33.22 -15.29
C MET A 1 -18.14 32.00 -16.14
N ALA A 2 -17.17 31.17 -15.74
CA ALA A 2 -17.04 29.72 -15.99
C ALA A 2 -15.67 29.24 -15.47
N ARG A 3 -15.67 28.38 -14.44
CA ARG A 3 -14.48 27.66 -13.96
C ARG A 3 -14.20 26.52 -14.96
N PRO A 4 -12.95 26.24 -15.35
CA PRO A 4 -12.66 25.05 -16.13
C PRO A 4 -12.98 23.79 -15.29
N PRO A 5 -13.53 22.71 -15.88
CA PRO A 5 -13.72 21.45 -15.18
C PRO A 5 -12.35 20.84 -14.90
N GLY A 6 -11.92 20.89 -13.65
CA GLY A 6 -10.73 20.22 -13.16
C GLY A 6 -10.94 18.70 -13.19
N LYS A 7 -10.34 18.07 -14.19
CA LYS A 7 -9.91 16.66 -14.27
C LYS A 7 -10.55 15.72 -13.23
N THR A 8 -11.56 14.99 -13.67
CA THR A 8 -11.94 13.70 -13.10
C THR A 8 -10.76 12.74 -13.28
N GLN A 9 -9.87 12.66 -12.30
CA GLN A 9 -9.07 11.46 -12.09
C GLN A 9 -9.71 10.80 -10.87
N PRO A 10 -10.31 9.60 -10.98
CA PRO A 10 -10.69 8.88 -9.77
C PRO A 10 -9.39 8.67 -9.00
N ASP A 11 -9.24 9.40 -7.90
CA ASP A 11 -8.24 9.20 -6.86
C ASP A 11 -8.64 7.90 -6.13
N ASP A 12 -8.71 6.82 -6.90
CA ASP A 12 -9.01 5.46 -6.44
C ASP A 12 -7.73 4.69 -6.12
N THR A 13 -6.60 5.39 -6.04
CA THR A 13 -5.34 4.79 -5.62
C THR A 13 -5.46 4.40 -4.15
N LEU A 14 -5.40 3.11 -3.89
CA LEU A 14 -5.36 2.56 -2.56
C LEU A 14 -3.96 2.79 -2.01
N THR A 15 -3.76 3.93 -1.35
CA THR A 15 -2.46 4.28 -0.76
C THR A 15 -2.44 3.95 0.72
N GLY A 16 -1.40 3.23 1.14
CA GLY A 16 -1.10 2.95 2.54
C GLY A 16 0.35 3.26 2.87
N ARG A 17 0.72 3.03 4.12
CA ARG A 17 2.09 3.23 4.60
C ARG A 17 2.59 1.97 5.29
N VAL A 18 3.83 1.59 5.05
CA VAL A 18 4.48 0.51 5.79
C VAL A 18 4.78 1.01 7.20
N VAL A 19 4.15 0.41 8.21
CA VAL A 19 4.44 0.71 9.62
C VAL A 19 5.62 -0.12 10.10
N SER A 20 5.68 -1.36 9.65
CA SER A 20 6.75 -2.28 9.99
C SER A 20 6.93 -3.29 8.88
N ALA A 21 8.13 -3.79 8.69
CA ALA A 21 8.37 -4.86 7.74
C ALA A 21 9.48 -5.77 8.24
N ASN A 22 9.36 -7.03 7.89
CA ASN A 22 10.22 -8.09 8.35
C ASN A 22 10.80 -8.80 7.13
N ALA A 23 12.01 -8.39 6.73
CA ALA A 23 12.69 -8.99 5.59
C ALA A 23 13.01 -10.49 5.81
N ARG A 24 13.23 -10.91 7.07
CA ARG A 24 13.50 -12.32 7.41
C ARG A 24 12.27 -13.20 7.20
N GLY A 25 11.09 -12.67 7.55
CA GLY A 25 9.81 -13.34 7.36
C GLY A 25 9.12 -13.05 6.04
N ARG A 26 9.65 -12.13 5.23
CA ARG A 26 9.03 -11.61 4.00
C ARG A 26 7.58 -11.15 4.23
N PHE A 27 7.33 -10.40 5.30
CA PHE A 27 6.02 -9.79 5.52
C PHE A 27 6.15 -8.32 5.91
N ALA A 28 5.17 -7.52 5.52
CA ALA A 28 5.06 -6.11 5.81
C ALA A 28 3.72 -5.82 6.48
N ILE A 29 3.76 -5.07 7.57
CA ILE A 29 2.59 -4.50 8.21
C ILE A 29 2.36 -3.13 7.57
N LEU A 30 1.24 -3.05 6.87
CA LEU A 30 0.79 -1.86 6.18
C LEU A 30 -0.32 -1.22 7.01
N ASN A 31 -0.34 0.10 7.11
CA ASN A 31 -1.46 0.85 7.66
C ASN A 31 -2.22 1.49 6.51
N PHE A 32 -3.50 1.18 6.40
CA PHE A 32 -4.42 1.83 5.47
C PHE A 32 -5.46 2.61 6.25
N PRO A 33 -5.80 3.84 5.84
CA PRO A 33 -6.93 4.54 6.42
C PRO A 33 -8.21 3.72 6.19
N LEU A 34 -8.97 3.45 7.27
CA LEU A 34 -10.22 2.68 7.30
C LEU A 34 -11.21 2.91 6.13
N THR A 35 -11.17 4.09 5.51
CA THR A 35 -12.02 4.44 4.37
C THR A 35 -11.81 3.51 3.16
N ARG A 36 -10.59 2.96 2.98
CA ARG A 36 -10.22 2.13 1.82
C ARG A 36 -9.35 0.96 2.28
N MET A 37 -9.99 -0.17 2.57
CA MET A 37 -9.30 -1.42 2.89
C MET A 37 -9.13 -2.27 1.63
N PRO A 38 -7.90 -2.74 1.32
CA PRO A 38 -7.71 -3.69 0.23
C PRO A 38 -8.40 -5.02 0.52
N ALA A 39 -8.89 -5.67 -0.54
CA ALA A 39 -9.23 -7.08 -0.47
C ALA A 39 -7.96 -7.92 -0.18
N VAL A 40 -8.14 -9.03 0.55
CA VAL A 40 -7.11 -10.08 0.61
C VAL A 40 -6.80 -10.53 -0.81
N ASP A 41 -5.56 -10.97 -1.04
CA ASP A 41 -5.02 -11.39 -2.34
C ASP A 41 -4.59 -10.24 -3.26
N THR A 42 -4.94 -8.99 -2.92
CA THR A 42 -4.54 -7.80 -3.68
C THR A 42 -3.03 -7.60 -3.64
N ARG A 43 -2.43 -7.34 -4.80
CA ARG A 43 -1.01 -6.95 -4.91
C ARG A 43 -0.87 -5.44 -4.86
N LEU A 44 0.12 -4.99 -4.12
CA LEU A 44 0.51 -3.61 -3.97
C LEU A 44 2.01 -3.48 -4.23
N PHE A 45 2.41 -2.32 -4.70
CA PHE A 45 3.79 -1.95 -4.94
C PHE A 45 4.30 -1.07 -3.82
N VAL A 46 5.53 -1.35 -3.39
CA VAL A 46 6.22 -0.57 -2.36
C VAL A 46 7.09 0.46 -3.05
N TYR A 47 6.86 1.72 -2.72
CA TYR A 47 7.57 2.88 -3.23
C TYR A 47 8.38 3.53 -2.11
N ARG A 48 9.67 3.76 -2.37
CA ARG A 48 10.58 4.51 -1.50
C ARG A 48 11.19 5.64 -2.32
N ASN A 49 11.01 6.88 -1.87
CA ASN A 49 11.46 8.08 -2.60
C ASN A 49 10.95 8.14 -4.06
N GLY A 50 9.74 7.64 -4.32
CA GLY A 50 9.15 7.60 -5.67
C GLY A 50 9.64 6.47 -6.56
N GLN A 51 10.49 5.57 -6.05
CA GLN A 51 10.97 4.41 -6.79
C GLN A 51 10.34 3.12 -6.26
N LYS A 52 9.82 2.27 -7.15
CA LYS A 52 9.32 0.94 -6.78
C LYS A 52 10.50 0.08 -6.32
N ILE A 53 10.53 -0.24 -5.03
CA ILE A 53 11.56 -1.09 -4.42
C ILE A 53 11.08 -2.51 -4.15
N GLY A 54 9.76 -2.72 -4.19
CA GLY A 54 9.19 -4.02 -3.84
C GLY A 54 7.74 -4.18 -4.25
N GLU A 55 7.23 -5.37 -3.96
CA GLU A 55 5.88 -5.80 -4.24
C GLU A 55 5.40 -6.68 -3.09
N VAL A 56 4.22 -6.36 -2.59
CA VAL A 56 3.60 -7.04 -1.45
C VAL A 56 2.19 -7.48 -1.85
N ARG A 57 1.73 -8.60 -1.31
CA ARG A 57 0.36 -9.10 -1.48
C ARG A 57 -0.33 -9.11 -0.15
N ILE A 58 -1.50 -8.50 -0.07
CA ILE A 58 -2.34 -8.57 1.12
C ILE A 58 -2.67 -10.03 1.39
N SER A 59 -2.14 -10.57 2.49
CA SER A 59 -2.39 -11.95 2.90
C SER A 59 -3.29 -12.00 4.14
N GLY A 60 -3.37 -10.89 4.89
CA GLY A 60 -4.10 -10.81 6.15
C GLY A 60 -3.40 -11.57 7.29
N PRO A 61 -3.94 -11.51 8.52
CA PRO A 61 -5.16 -10.82 8.93
C PRO A 61 -5.03 -9.30 8.96
N GLN A 62 -6.17 -8.61 8.89
CA GLN A 62 -6.27 -7.19 9.20
C GLN A 62 -6.61 -7.02 10.68
N LYS A 63 -5.93 -6.07 11.32
CA LYS A 63 -6.11 -5.71 12.72
C LYS A 63 -6.18 -4.18 12.80
N ASP A 64 -7.37 -3.68 13.12
CA ASP A 64 -7.64 -2.23 13.16
C ASP A 64 -7.36 -1.59 11.77
N ASP A 65 -6.55 -0.52 11.70
CA ASP A 65 -6.05 0.09 10.45
C ASP A 65 -4.84 -0.64 9.84
N ASN A 66 -4.32 -1.66 10.52
CA ASN A 66 -3.14 -2.39 10.10
C ASN A 66 -3.52 -3.68 9.36
N ILE A 67 -2.82 -3.99 8.28
CA ILE A 67 -3.00 -5.23 7.54
C ILE A 67 -1.65 -5.87 7.23
N VAL A 68 -1.59 -7.19 7.36
CA VAL A 68 -0.40 -7.95 7.00
C VAL A 68 -0.40 -8.23 5.50
N ALA A 69 0.70 -7.90 4.86
CA ALA A 69 1.00 -8.23 3.48
C ALA A 69 2.26 -9.08 3.41
N ASP A 70 2.29 -10.06 2.52
CA ASP A 70 3.45 -10.88 2.23
C ASP A 70 4.28 -10.20 1.14
N VAL A 71 5.59 -10.12 1.32
CA VAL A 71 6.52 -9.50 0.37
C VAL A 71 6.84 -10.51 -0.71
N LEU A 72 6.23 -10.32 -1.88
CA LEU A 72 6.46 -11.16 -3.06
C LEU A 72 7.81 -10.89 -3.70
N ALA A 73 8.23 -9.62 -3.74
CA ALA A 73 9.46 -9.22 -4.39
C ALA A 73 10.07 -7.96 -3.74
N GLY A 74 11.39 -7.85 -3.80
CA GLY A 74 12.12 -6.70 -3.29
C GLY A 74 12.05 -6.58 -1.77
N GLU A 75 12.01 -5.33 -1.30
CA GLU A 75 12.07 -5.02 0.13
C GLU A 75 10.97 -4.02 0.48
N ALA A 76 10.40 -4.19 1.67
CA ALA A 76 9.54 -3.20 2.31
C ALA A 76 10.19 -2.82 3.63
N GLY A 77 10.11 -1.56 4.00
CA GLY A 77 10.61 -1.05 5.26
C GLY A 77 9.67 -0.01 5.86
N PRO A 78 9.76 0.21 7.18
CA PRO A 78 8.94 1.20 7.86
C PRO A 78 9.14 2.59 7.25
N GLY A 79 8.03 3.28 6.96
CA GLY A 79 7.99 4.59 6.33
C GLY A 79 7.80 4.58 4.81
N ASP A 80 7.85 3.41 4.17
CA ASP A 80 7.58 3.30 2.73
C ASP A 80 6.11 3.48 2.41
N GLU A 81 5.85 3.91 1.18
CA GLU A 81 4.50 4.06 0.65
C GLU A 81 4.11 2.79 -0.09
N VAL A 82 2.87 2.34 0.08
CA VAL A 82 2.31 1.21 -0.67
C VAL A 82 1.11 1.63 -1.48
N ARG A 83 1.06 1.23 -2.74
CA ARG A 83 -0.01 1.59 -3.69
C ARG A 83 -0.36 0.43 -4.61
N ASP A 84 -1.60 0.36 -5.09
CA ASP A 84 -2.02 -0.67 -6.04
C ASP A 84 -1.47 -0.44 -7.47
N ARG A 85 -1.05 0.79 -7.80
CA ARG A 85 -0.51 1.19 -9.10
C ARG A 85 0.55 2.28 -8.97
#